data_AF-F3C327-F1
#
_entry.id   AF-F3C327-F1
#
_cell.length_a   1.000
_cell.length_b   1.000
_cell.length_c   1.000
_cell.angle_alpha   90.00
_cell.angle_beta   90.00
_cell.angle_gamma   90.00
#
_symmetry.space_group_name_H-M   'P 1'
#
loop_
_entity.id
_entity.type
_entity.pdbx_description
1 polymer ?
#
loop_
_entity_poly.entity_id
_entity_poly.type
_entity_poly.pdbx_seq_one_letter_code
_entity_poly.pdbx_strand_id
1 'polypeptide(L)'
;MQRWNRPSVVTFSSTGRRVEEATGQPFLREGALPEGFVYDTTPACLAVTAARQLDPDRAWELVGLIQRAFYSEGRDVTRPSLLAELAEQAGLSRQAFADEFESKERQAATAADFAWAQDLGIAGFPTLLAERNGQLALLTNGYQPLSSLSPLLGRWLERAASA
;
A
#
# COMPACT_ATOMS: atom_id res chain seq x y z
N MET A 1 12.71 -4.12 -11.87
CA MET A 1 11.39 -4.61 -12.35
C MET A 1 11.47 -6.10 -12.61
N GLN A 2 10.63 -6.90 -11.95
CA GLN A 2 10.53 -8.33 -12.21
C GLN A 2 9.45 -8.60 -13.26
N ARG A 3 9.81 -9.26 -14.37
CA ARG A 3 8.84 -9.85 -15.29
C ARG A 3 8.26 -11.09 -14.63
N TRP A 4 6.94 -11.19 -14.61
CA TRP A 4 6.26 -12.26 -13.93
C TRP A 4 6.21 -13.54 -14.78
N ASN A 5 6.48 -14.68 -14.16
CA ASN A 5 6.49 -16.01 -14.80
C ASN A 5 5.64 -17.00 -13.99
N ARG A 6 5.32 -18.17 -14.54
CA ARG A 6 4.46 -19.21 -13.92
C ARG A 6 4.78 -19.54 -12.46
N PRO A 7 6.05 -19.66 -12.00
CA PRO A 7 6.34 -19.90 -10.57
C PRO A 7 5.91 -18.74 -9.65
N SER A 8 6.00 -17.51 -10.13
CA SER A 8 5.58 -16.30 -9.41
C SER A 8 4.05 -16.28 -9.25
N VAL A 9 3.31 -16.73 -10.28
CA VAL A 9 1.84 -16.89 -10.24
C VAL A 9 1.41 -17.87 -9.15
N VAL A 10 2.02 -19.05 -9.07
CA VAL A 10 1.68 -20.05 -8.06
C VAL A 10 1.93 -19.53 -6.63
N THR A 11 3.03 -18.82 -6.43
CA THR A 11 3.40 -18.26 -5.11
C THR A 11 2.44 -17.16 -4.67
N PHE A 12 2.04 -16.28 -5.58
CA PHE A 12 1.06 -15.22 -5.30
C PHE A 12 -0.34 -15.78 -5.04
N SER A 13 -0.82 -16.73 -5.84
CA SER A 13 -2.13 -17.36 -5.62
C SER A 13 -2.19 -18.10 -4.29
N SER A 14 -1.11 -18.79 -3.90
CA SER A 14 -1.05 -19.45 -2.59
C SER A 14 -0.97 -18.47 -1.42
N THR A 15 -0.26 -17.35 -1.59
CA THR A 15 -0.22 -16.26 -0.59
C THR A 15 -1.58 -15.58 -0.45
N GLY A 16 -2.25 -15.27 -1.58
CA GLY A 16 -3.59 -14.68 -1.60
C GLY A 16 -4.62 -15.54 -0.86
N ARG A 17 -4.57 -16.86 -1.03
CA ARG A 17 -5.44 -17.79 -0.29
C ARG A 17 -5.24 -17.70 1.23
N ARG A 18 -3.99 -17.64 1.68
CA ARG A 18 -3.68 -17.50 3.12
C ARG A 18 -4.19 -16.16 3.67
N VAL A 19 -4.16 -15.10 2.86
CA VAL A 19 -4.73 -13.80 3.24
C VAL A 19 -6.26 -13.89 3.32
N GLU A 20 -6.92 -14.48 2.33
CA GLU A 20 -8.39 -14.68 2.33
C GLU A 20 -8.81 -15.53 3.55
N GLU A 21 -8.13 -16.63 3.84
CA GLU A 21 -8.38 -17.49 5.01
C GLU A 21 -8.18 -16.76 6.35
N ALA A 22 -7.14 -15.92 6.45
CA ALA A 22 -6.80 -15.22 7.69
C ALA A 22 -7.66 -13.96 7.94
N THR A 23 -8.16 -13.32 6.88
CA THR A 23 -8.76 -11.97 6.98
C THR A 23 -10.17 -11.86 6.41
N GLY A 24 -10.61 -12.84 5.62
CA GLY A 24 -11.87 -12.78 4.86
C GLY A 24 -11.83 -11.83 3.67
N GLN A 25 -10.69 -11.21 3.35
CA GLN A 25 -10.58 -10.28 2.24
C GLN A 25 -10.63 -11.00 0.88
N PRO A 26 -11.40 -10.48 -0.10
CA PRO A 26 -11.60 -11.15 -1.37
C PRO A 26 -10.34 -11.11 -2.24
N PHE A 27 -9.96 -12.26 -2.79
CA PHE A 27 -8.85 -12.41 -3.71
C PHE A 27 -9.30 -13.11 -4.98
N LEU A 28 -8.87 -12.61 -6.14
CA LEU A 28 -9.19 -13.22 -7.43
C LEU A 28 -8.48 -14.57 -7.54
N ARG A 29 -9.27 -15.64 -7.74
CA ARG A 29 -8.76 -17.02 -7.72
C ARG A 29 -8.15 -17.45 -9.05
N GLU A 30 -8.69 -16.98 -10.17
CA GLU A 30 -8.29 -17.36 -11.53
C GLU A 30 -8.06 -16.12 -12.38
N GLY A 31 -7.08 -16.18 -13.30
CA GLY A 31 -6.74 -15.04 -14.16
C GLY A 31 -6.02 -13.89 -13.44
N ALA A 32 -5.62 -14.07 -12.18
CA ALA A 32 -4.79 -13.11 -11.47
C ALA A 32 -3.42 -13.00 -12.15
N LEU A 33 -3.18 -11.84 -12.77
CA LEU A 33 -1.92 -11.43 -13.42
C LEU A 33 -1.67 -12.19 -14.74
N PRO A 34 -2.05 -11.60 -15.90
CA PRO A 34 -1.89 -12.26 -17.19
C PRO A 34 -0.42 -12.48 -17.53
N GLU A 35 -0.16 -13.40 -18.45
CA GLU A 35 1.19 -13.65 -18.95
C GLU A 35 1.81 -12.36 -19.53
N GLY A 36 3.04 -12.06 -19.14
CA GLY A 36 3.73 -10.83 -19.55
C GLY A 36 3.45 -9.60 -18.67
N PHE A 37 2.58 -9.70 -17.66
CA PHE A 37 2.38 -8.64 -16.68
C PHE A 37 3.71 -8.24 -16.01
N VAL A 38 3.95 -6.94 -15.87
CA VAL A 38 5.09 -6.40 -15.13
C VAL A 38 4.59 -5.96 -13.77
N TYR A 39 5.05 -6.64 -12.72
CA TYR A 39 4.67 -6.33 -11.35
C TYR A 39 5.48 -5.14 -10.86
N ASP A 40 5.04 -3.93 -11.24
CA ASP A 40 5.59 -2.66 -10.77
C ASP A 40 4.60 -1.97 -9.82
N THR A 41 4.95 -1.90 -8.54
CA THR A 41 4.13 -1.25 -7.52
C THR A 41 4.34 0.27 -7.48
N THR A 42 5.35 0.79 -8.19
CA THR A 42 5.74 2.20 -8.14
C THR A 42 4.59 3.15 -8.53
N PRO A 43 3.83 2.91 -9.62
CA PRO A 43 2.72 3.79 -9.99
C PRO A 43 1.63 3.85 -8.91
N ALA A 44 1.28 2.71 -8.30
CA ALA A 44 0.30 2.67 -7.22
C ALA A 44 0.78 3.42 -5.97
N CYS A 45 2.04 3.28 -5.58
CA CYS A 45 2.63 4.04 -4.47
C CYS A 45 2.63 5.56 -4.77
N LEU A 46 3.01 5.95 -5.98
CA LEU A 46 2.99 7.35 -6.41
C LEU A 46 1.57 7.94 -6.40
N ALA A 47 0.56 7.17 -6.83
CA ALA A 47 -0.84 7.58 -6.75
C ALA A 47 -1.29 7.87 -5.31
N VAL A 48 -0.89 7.02 -4.36
CA VAL A 48 -1.20 7.24 -2.94
C VAL A 48 -0.47 8.48 -2.39
N THR A 49 0.80 8.69 -2.76
CA THR A 49 1.55 9.90 -2.37
C THR A 49 0.94 11.18 -2.95
N ALA A 50 0.49 11.14 -4.22
CA ALA A 50 -0.21 12.25 -4.87
C ALA A 50 -1.55 12.54 -4.19
N ALA A 51 -2.36 11.51 -3.93
CA ALA A 51 -3.62 11.65 -3.19
C ALA A 51 -3.41 12.23 -1.79
N ARG A 52 -2.40 11.74 -1.05
CA ARG A 52 -2.04 12.24 0.29
C ARG A 52 -1.68 13.73 0.29
N GLN A 53 -1.12 14.24 -0.80
CA GLN A 53 -0.84 15.66 -0.94
C GLN A 53 -2.11 16.50 -1.09
N LEU A 54 -3.05 16.02 -1.90
CA LEU A 54 -4.28 16.74 -2.21
C LEU A 54 -5.26 16.70 -1.04
N ASP A 55 -5.47 15.50 -0.50
CA ASP A 55 -6.37 15.25 0.62
C ASP A 55 -5.95 13.95 1.35
N PRO A 56 -5.36 14.06 2.56
CA PRO A 56 -4.95 12.90 3.35
C PRO A 56 -6.09 11.92 3.67
N ASP A 57 -7.33 12.38 3.81
CA ASP A 57 -8.47 11.51 4.13
C ASP A 57 -8.86 10.67 2.90
N ARG A 58 -8.80 11.26 1.71
CA ARG A 58 -9.09 10.56 0.43
C ARG A 58 -8.01 9.57 0.05
N ALA A 59 -6.78 9.77 0.52
CA ALA A 59 -5.67 8.83 0.26
C ALA A 59 -5.99 7.42 0.77
N TRP A 60 -6.64 7.29 1.94
CA TRP A 60 -7.03 5.99 2.49
C TRP A 60 -8.14 5.31 1.67
N GLU A 61 -9.11 6.10 1.19
CA GLU A 61 -10.14 5.60 0.28
C GLU A 61 -9.51 5.09 -1.02
N LEU A 62 -8.55 5.84 -1.58
CA LEU A 62 -7.82 5.44 -2.78
C LEU A 62 -7.01 4.15 -2.58
N VAL A 63 -6.35 3.97 -1.43
CA VAL A 63 -5.65 2.71 -1.10
C VAL A 63 -6.60 1.53 -1.20
N GLY A 64 -7.80 1.64 -0.60
CA GLY A 64 -8.82 0.59 -0.66
C GLY A 64 -9.27 0.29 -2.09
N LEU A 65 -9.51 1.33 -2.90
CA LEU A 65 -9.91 1.18 -4.31
C LEU A 65 -8.82 0.52 -5.16
N ILE A 66 -7.55 0.93 -5.01
CA ILE A 66 -6.41 0.32 -5.70
C ILE A 66 -6.26 -1.15 -5.32
N GLN A 67 -6.31 -1.47 -4.02
CA GLN A 67 -6.20 -2.84 -3.54
C GLN A 67 -7.33 -3.72 -4.08
N ARG A 68 -8.57 -3.24 -4.05
CA ARG A 68 -9.71 -3.97 -4.62
C ARG A 68 -9.56 -4.17 -6.14
N ALA A 69 -9.22 -3.10 -6.86
CA ALA A 69 -9.02 -3.14 -8.31
C ALA A 69 -7.96 -4.19 -8.70
N PHE A 70 -6.87 -4.25 -7.95
CA PHE A 70 -5.79 -5.18 -8.22
C PHE A 70 -6.11 -6.61 -7.75
N TYR A 71 -6.41 -6.79 -6.47
CA TYR A 71 -6.50 -8.12 -5.86
C TYR A 71 -7.81 -8.84 -6.13
N SER A 72 -8.94 -8.12 -6.22
CA SER A 72 -10.26 -8.72 -6.37
C SER A 72 -10.77 -8.66 -7.82
N GLU A 73 -10.39 -7.60 -8.56
CA GLU A 73 -10.90 -7.35 -9.91
C GLU A 73 -9.88 -7.65 -11.03
N GLY A 74 -8.61 -7.90 -10.69
CA GLY A 74 -7.56 -8.22 -11.66
C GLY A 74 -7.19 -7.07 -12.61
N ARG A 75 -7.49 -5.83 -12.22
CA ARG A 75 -7.20 -4.62 -13.02
C ARG A 75 -5.72 -4.23 -12.91
N ASP A 76 -5.18 -3.72 -14.02
CA ASP A 76 -3.79 -3.30 -14.11
C ASP A 76 -3.56 -1.90 -13.49
N VAL A 77 -3.22 -1.88 -12.20
CA VAL A 77 -2.90 -0.68 -11.42
C VAL A 77 -1.52 -0.07 -11.71
N THR A 78 -0.81 -0.56 -12.74
CA THR A 78 0.36 0.14 -13.27
C THR A 78 -0.02 1.29 -14.21
N ARG A 79 -1.27 1.31 -14.69
CA ARG A 79 -1.75 2.27 -15.69
C ARG A 79 -2.16 3.61 -15.04
N PRO A 80 -1.52 4.74 -15.41
CA PRO A 80 -1.89 6.07 -14.89
C PRO A 80 -3.37 6.42 -15.12
N SER A 81 -3.92 6.04 -16.27
CA SER A 81 -5.34 6.28 -16.60
C SER A 81 -6.30 5.60 -15.62
N LEU A 82 -5.96 4.39 -15.15
CA LEU A 82 -6.75 3.68 -14.16
C LEU A 82 -6.61 4.35 -12.79
N LEU A 83 -5.40 4.72 -12.40
CA LEU A 83 -5.15 5.37 -11.10
C LEU A 83 -5.89 6.71 -11.00
N ALA A 84 -5.95 7.48 -12.08
CA ALA A 84 -6.74 8.72 -12.14
C ALA A 84 -8.26 8.47 -12.03
N GLU A 85 -8.77 7.39 -12.65
CA GLU A 85 -10.17 6.98 -12.50
C GLU A 85 -10.51 6.59 -11.05
N LEU A 86 -9.62 5.85 -10.38
CA LEU A 86 -9.80 5.46 -8.98
C LEU A 86 -9.67 6.66 -8.04
N ALA A 87 -8.78 7.61 -8.32
CA ALA A 87 -8.66 8.85 -7.56
C ALA A 87 -9.93 9.71 -7.66
N GLU A 88 -10.52 9.80 -8.84
CA GLU A 88 -11.81 10.46 -9.06
C GLU A 88 -12.95 9.77 -8.29
N GLN A 89 -12.97 8.44 -8.26
CA GLN A 89 -13.91 7.67 -7.42
C GLN A 89 -13.71 7.89 -5.92
N ALA A 90 -12.47 8.12 -5.48
CA ALA A 90 -12.14 8.52 -4.11
C ALA A 90 -12.50 9.98 -3.81
N GLY A 91 -13.08 10.73 -4.76
CA GLY A 91 -13.50 12.12 -4.56
C GLY A 91 -12.43 13.18 -4.84
N LEU A 92 -11.30 12.80 -5.45
CA LEU A 92 -10.26 13.76 -5.86
C LEU A 92 -10.58 14.35 -7.24
N SER A 93 -10.16 15.60 -7.47
CA SER A 93 -10.18 16.18 -8.81
C SER A 93 -9.22 15.43 -9.72
N ARG A 94 -9.73 14.91 -10.85
CA ARG A 94 -8.94 14.18 -11.83
C ARG A 94 -7.74 14.98 -12.34
N GLN A 95 -7.93 16.28 -12.60
CA GLN A 95 -6.85 17.15 -13.09
C GLN A 95 -5.79 17.38 -12.00
N ALA A 96 -6.22 17.75 -10.78
CA ALA A 96 -5.28 18.00 -9.69
C ALA A 96 -4.49 16.72 -9.33
N PHE A 97 -5.15 15.55 -9.38
CA PHE A 97 -4.48 14.26 -9.22
C PHE A 97 -3.44 14.02 -10.31
N ALA A 98 -3.78 14.25 -11.58
CA ALA A 98 -2.85 14.07 -12.69
C ALA A 98 -1.62 14.99 -12.55
N ASP A 99 -1.83 16.25 -12.19
CA ASP A 99 -0.76 17.24 -11.99
C ASP A 99 0.22 16.79 -10.89
N GLU A 100 -0.30 16.33 -9.74
CA GLU A 100 0.52 15.80 -8.65
C GLU A 100 1.21 14.50 -9.05
N PHE A 101 0.49 13.56 -9.67
CA PHE A 101 1.01 12.26 -10.10
C PHE A 101 2.17 12.39 -11.09
N GLU A 102 2.12 13.36 -12.00
CA GLU A 102 3.17 13.61 -12.99
C GLU A 102 4.31 14.51 -12.47
N SER A 103 4.12 15.15 -11.32
CA SER A 103 5.11 16.08 -10.77
C SER A 103 6.42 15.38 -10.38
N LYS A 104 7.55 16.05 -10.65
CA LYS A 104 8.88 15.60 -10.20
C LYS A 104 8.98 15.58 -8.67
N GLU A 105 8.27 16.48 -7.99
CA GLU A 105 8.25 16.56 -6.55
C GLU A 105 7.61 15.31 -5.94
N ARG A 106 6.45 14.85 -6.44
CA ARG A 106 5.83 13.60 -5.94
C ARG A 106 6.62 12.37 -6.28
N GLN A 107 7.27 12.32 -7.45
CA GLN A 107 8.17 11.23 -7.80
C GLN A 107 9.34 11.15 -6.82
N ALA A 108 9.96 12.30 -6.49
CA ALA A 108 11.06 12.37 -5.53
C ALA A 108 10.60 12.00 -4.10
N ALA A 109 9.44 12.51 -3.66
CA ALA A 109 8.86 12.17 -2.36
C ALA A 109 8.55 10.67 -2.23
N THR A 110 8.01 10.05 -3.27
CA THR A 110 7.74 8.60 -3.28
C THR A 110 9.03 7.79 -3.24
N ALA A 111 10.07 8.22 -3.95
CA ALA A 111 11.40 7.59 -3.88
C ALA A 111 12.02 7.75 -2.48
N ALA A 112 11.84 8.89 -1.83
CA ALA A 112 12.30 9.14 -0.47
C ALA A 112 11.60 8.23 0.55
N ASP A 113 10.29 7.99 0.41
CA ASP A 113 9.54 7.05 1.26
C ASP A 113 10.12 5.62 1.14
N PHE A 114 10.49 5.17 -0.06
CA PHE A 114 11.14 3.88 -0.26
C PHE A 114 12.53 3.82 0.37
N ALA A 115 13.35 4.85 0.17
CA ALA A 115 14.69 4.94 0.76
C ALA A 115 14.61 4.92 2.29
N TRP A 116 13.71 5.70 2.87
CA TRP A 116 13.49 5.75 4.31
C TRP A 116 13.10 4.39 4.88
N ALA A 117 12.17 3.67 4.25
CA ALA A 117 11.78 2.33 4.69
C ALA A 117 12.96 1.32 4.62
N GLN A 118 13.79 1.43 3.58
CA GLN A 118 14.99 0.59 3.42
C GLN A 118 16.07 0.91 4.46
N ASP A 119 16.31 2.20 4.73
CA ASP A 119 17.29 2.67 5.71
C ASP A 119 16.92 2.25 7.14
N LEU A 120 15.63 2.08 7.41
CA LEU A 120 15.11 1.49 8.66
C LEU A 120 15.27 -0.04 8.74
N GLY A 121 15.77 -0.68 7.69
CA GLY A 121 15.93 -2.14 7.63
C GLY A 121 14.62 -2.91 7.52
N ILE A 122 13.54 -2.26 7.05
CA ILE A 122 12.25 -2.92 6.89
C ILE A 122 12.33 -3.92 5.73
N ALA A 123 12.23 -5.21 6.07
CA ALA A 123 12.28 -6.32 5.11
C ALA A 123 10.93 -7.03 4.91
N GLY A 124 9.86 -6.55 5.56
CA GLY A 124 8.53 -7.17 5.50
C GLY A 124 7.40 -6.15 5.65
N PHE A 125 6.25 -6.47 5.05
CA PHE A 125 5.05 -5.64 5.09
C PHE A 125 3.82 -6.49 5.47
N PRO A 126 2.79 -5.89 6.10
CA PRO A 126 2.78 -4.53 6.64
C PRO A 126 3.72 -4.40 7.85
N THR A 127 4.37 -3.23 7.99
CA THR A 127 5.16 -2.86 9.17
C THR A 127 4.53 -1.66 9.84
N LEU A 128 4.41 -1.70 11.16
CA LEU A 128 3.90 -0.59 11.96
C LEU A 128 4.99 -0.12 12.92
N LEU A 129 5.32 1.16 12.82
CA LEU A 129 6.24 1.85 13.71
C LEU A 129 5.47 2.89 14.52
N ALA A 130 5.77 2.98 15.81
CA ALA A 130 5.28 4.04 16.67
C ALA A 130 6.40 5.08 16.85
N GLU A 131 6.09 6.35 16.59
CA GLU A 131 7.04 7.45 16.70
C GLU A 131 6.71 8.33 17.92
N ARG A 132 7.76 8.77 18.64
CA ARG A 132 7.67 9.80 19.68
C ARG A 132 9.01 10.51 19.82
N ASN A 133 9.02 11.83 19.69
CA ASN A 133 10.21 12.67 19.88
C ASN A 133 11.43 12.20 19.07
N GLY A 134 11.20 11.72 17.84
CA GLY A 134 12.21 11.15 16.95
C GLY A 134 12.60 9.71 17.25
N GLN A 135 12.05 9.08 18.30
CA GLN A 135 12.28 7.67 18.61
C GLN A 135 11.22 6.78 17.96
N LEU A 136 11.68 5.75 17.24
CA LEU A 136 10.83 4.76 16.59
C LEU A 136 10.82 3.45 17.37
N ALA A 137 9.63 2.89 17.59
CA ALA A 137 9.43 1.57 18.15
C ALA A 137 8.69 0.66 17.16
N LEU A 138 9.25 -0.52 16.88
CA LEU A 138 8.61 -1.52 16.03
C LEU A 138 7.45 -2.18 16.79
N LEU A 139 6.23 -2.04 16.24
CA LEU A 139 5.04 -2.71 16.77
C LEU A 139 4.76 -4.03 16.06
N THR A 140 4.93 -4.08 14.74
CA THR A 140 4.86 -5.33 13.97
C THR A 140 5.70 -5.27 12.69
N ASN A 141 6.19 -6.43 12.28
CA ASN A 141 6.77 -6.69 10.97
C ASN A 141 6.06 -7.93 10.40
N GLY A 142 5.01 -7.69 9.61
CA GLY A 142 4.08 -8.70 9.11
C GLY A 142 2.66 -8.55 9.70
N TYR A 143 1.72 -9.30 9.10
CA TYR A 143 0.32 -9.29 9.51
C TYR A 143 0.15 -9.79 10.95
N GLN A 144 -0.61 -9.04 11.73
CA GLN A 144 -1.09 -9.38 13.07
C GLN A 144 -2.55 -8.90 13.19
N PRO A 145 -3.45 -9.68 13.82
CA PRO A 145 -4.80 -9.21 14.07
C PRO A 145 -4.80 -8.03 15.06
N LEU A 146 -5.84 -7.20 15.00
CA LEU A 146 -5.97 -6.03 15.88
C LEU A 146 -5.91 -6.40 17.37
N SER A 147 -6.40 -7.58 17.74
CA SER A 147 -6.32 -8.10 19.12
C SER A 147 -4.88 -8.28 19.61
N SER A 148 -3.94 -8.64 18.73
CA SER A 148 -2.51 -8.73 19.05
C SER A 148 -1.85 -7.34 19.12
N LEU A 149 -2.27 -6.41 18.27
CA LEU A 149 -1.68 -5.06 18.17
C LEU A 149 -2.19 -4.09 19.23
N SER A 150 -3.47 -4.19 19.61
CA SER A 150 -4.13 -3.23 20.51
C SER A 150 -3.41 -3.08 21.86
N PRO A 151 -2.93 -4.16 22.53
CA PRO A 151 -2.18 -4.02 23.77
C PRO A 151 -0.82 -3.35 23.59
N LEU A 152 -0.15 -3.55 22.44
CA LEU A 152 1.13 -2.90 22.13
C LEU A 152 0.94 -1.41 21.92
N LEU A 153 -0.09 -1.03 21.17
CA LEU A 153 -0.50 0.35 20.94
C LEU A 153 -0.90 1.04 22.25
N GLY A 154 -1.72 0.38 23.08
CA GLY A 154 -2.13 0.91 24.38
C GLY A 154 -0.94 1.24 25.27
N ARG A 155 0.02 0.31 25.42
CA ARG A 155 1.25 0.55 26.19
C ARG A 155 2.09 1.70 25.65
N TRP A 156 2.15 1.87 24.33
CA TRP A 156 2.85 2.98 23.72
C TRP A 156 2.18 4.32 24.06
N LEU A 157 0.86 4.39 23.92
CA LEU A 157 0.07 5.59 24.22
C LEU A 157 0.08 5.96 25.71
N GLU A 158 0.01 4.98 26.62
CA GLU A 158 0.08 5.21 28.07
C GLU A 158 1.43 5.80 28.49
N ARG A 159 2.53 5.29 27.92
CA ARG A 159 3.87 5.85 28.11
C ARG A 159 3.98 7.26 27.56
N ALA A 160 3.25 7.57 26.48
CA ALA A 160 3.17 8.92 25.92
C ALA A 160 2.42 9.89 26.85
N ALA A 161 1.30 9.47 27.43
CA ALA A 161 0.50 10.31 28.33
C ALA A 161 1.16 10.56 29.70
N SER A 162 2.05 9.67 30.16
CA SER A 162 2.67 9.72 31.48
C SER A 162 4.01 10.47 31.54
N ALA A 163 4.45 11.10 30.45
CA ALA A 163 5.73 11.80 30.34
C ALA A 163 5.58 13.11 29.60
#